data_AF-A0A3D2TUU6-F1
#
_entry.id   AF-A0A3D2TUU6-F1
#
_cell.length_a   1.000
_cell.length_b   1.000
_cell.length_c   1.000
_cell.angle_alpha   90.00
_cell.angle_beta   90.00
_cell.angle_gamma   90.00
#
_symmetry.space_group_name_H-M   'P 1'
#
loop_
_entity.id
_entity.type
_entity.pdbx_description
1 polymer ?
#
loop_
_entity_poly.entity_id
_entity_poly.type
_entity_poly.pdbx_seq_one_letter_code
_entity_poly.pdbx_strand_id
1 'polypeptide(L)'
;MLDKTSKQILNYLYNCSDYTFHANHGYPEQFTQADFLAAIDFLEENGYVSTTRGRYRSLISATLTHKGSHQKEFNSIALKRYLLDKWIDLLALIISVLAFVGAYRHEISAILRLVMQALIK
;
A
#
# COMPACT_ATOMS: atom_id res chain seq x y z
N MET A 1 0.03 4.01 -0.81
CA MET A 1 0.13 2.55 -0.56
C MET A 1 1.05 2.38 0.63
N LEU A 2 0.68 1.62 1.66
CA LEU A 2 1.53 1.49 2.85
C LEU A 2 2.74 0.58 2.60
N ASP A 3 3.90 1.05 3.07
CA ASP A 3 5.14 0.30 3.14
C ASP A 3 5.07 -0.85 4.17
N LYS A 4 6.09 -1.71 4.14
CA LYS A 4 6.14 -2.91 5.00
C LYS A 4 6.22 -2.54 6.48
N THR A 5 7.01 -1.52 6.83
CA THR A 5 7.23 -1.09 8.21
C THR A 5 5.95 -0.52 8.81
N SER A 6 5.26 0.37 8.09
CA SER A 6 3.97 0.93 8.52
C SER A 6 2.89 -0.14 8.72
N LYS A 7 2.87 -1.19 7.88
CA LYS A 7 1.96 -2.33 8.08
C LYS A 7 2.28 -3.12 9.35
N GLN A 8 3.56 -3.35 9.62
CA GLN A 8 3.99 -4.06 10.83
C GLN A 8 3.66 -3.24 12.09
N ILE A 9 3.82 -1.92 12.05
CA ILE A 9 3.47 -1.01 13.14
C ILE A 9 1.97 -0.95 13.37
N LEU A 10 1.16 -0.89 12.31
CA LEU A 10 -0.31 -0.98 12.45
C LEU A 10 -0.74 -2.30 13.08
N ASN A 11 -0.13 -3.41 12.66
CA ASN A 11 -0.41 -4.72 13.25
C ASN A 11 0.06 -4.79 14.71
N TYR A 12 1.17 -4.15 15.05
CA TYR A 12 1.63 -4.02 16.43
C TYR A 12 0.60 -3.25 17.27
N LEU A 13 0.17 -2.07 16.81
CA LEU A 13 -0.87 -1.28 17.48
C LEU A 13 -2.19 -2.05 17.62
N TYR A 14 -2.56 -2.85 16.62
CA TYR A 14 -3.76 -3.68 16.66
C TYR A 14 -3.72 -4.72 17.79
N ASN A 15 -2.53 -5.19 18.16
CA ASN A 15 -2.33 -6.18 19.23
C ASN A 15 -2.05 -5.54 20.60
N CYS A 16 -1.92 -4.21 20.69
CA CYS A 16 -1.82 -3.50 21.95
C CYS A 16 -3.17 -3.44 22.67
N SER A 17 -3.14 -3.40 24.00
CA SER A 17 -4.32 -3.06 24.80
C SER A 17 -4.88 -1.71 24.36
N ASP A 18 -6.19 -1.61 24.19
CA ASP A 18 -6.91 -0.41 23.73
C ASP A 18 -6.43 0.15 22.37
N TYR A 19 -5.79 -0.70 21.55
CA TYR A 19 -5.24 -0.33 20.25
C TYR A 19 -4.28 0.88 20.30
N THR A 20 -3.63 1.08 21.45
CA THR A 20 -2.87 2.27 21.76
C THR A 20 -1.46 1.92 22.21
N PHE A 21 -0.47 2.54 21.57
CA PHE A 21 0.90 2.58 22.04
C PHE A 21 1.10 3.75 23.00
N HIS A 22 1.82 3.52 24.10
CA HIS A 22 2.25 4.57 25.01
C HIS A 22 3.77 4.59 25.09
N ALA A 23 4.38 5.75 24.85
CA ALA A 23 5.84 5.91 24.86
C ALA A 23 6.48 5.59 26.23
N ASN A 24 5.69 5.66 27.30
CA ASN A 24 6.12 5.31 28.66
C ASN A 24 6.44 3.82 28.83
N HIS A 25 5.95 2.94 27.95
CA HIS A 25 6.24 1.51 28.00
C HIS A 25 7.51 1.11 27.23
N GLY A 26 8.24 2.09 26.68
CA GLY A 26 9.40 1.85 25.84
C GLY A 26 9.00 1.55 24.39
N TYR A 27 9.97 1.67 23.49
CA TYR A 27 9.76 1.40 22.06
C TYR A 27 9.92 -0.11 21.78
N PRO A 28 9.13 -0.67 20.85
CA PRO A 28 9.29 -2.06 20.45
C PRO A 28 10.68 -2.32 19.86
N GLU A 29 11.39 -3.32 20.40
CA GLU A 29 12.76 -3.69 19.99
C GLU A 29 12.88 -4.11 18.51
N GLN A 30 11.75 -4.44 17.89
CA GLN A 30 11.66 -4.86 16.48
C GLN A 30 11.94 -3.72 15.50
N PHE A 31 11.90 -2.47 15.95
CA PHE A 31 12.08 -1.29 15.12
C PHE A 31 13.10 -0.34 15.74
N THR A 32 13.88 0.32 14.89
CA THR A 32 14.65 1.49 15.32
C THR A 32 13.66 2.58 15.76
N GLN A 33 13.97 3.29 16.85
CA GLN A 33 13.13 4.38 17.33
C GLN A 33 12.86 5.44 16.25
N ALA A 34 13.86 5.76 15.43
CA ALA A 34 13.72 6.71 14.32
C ALA A 34 12.71 6.22 13.27
N ASP A 35 12.81 4.96 12.84
CA ASP A 35 11.91 4.36 11.86
C ASP A 35 10.48 4.25 12.38
N PHE A 36 10.34 3.90 13.67
CA PHE A 36 9.05 3.82 14.33
C PHE A 36 8.37 5.19 14.38
N LEU A 37 9.09 6.23 14.80
CA LEU A 37 8.54 7.59 14.87
C LEU A 37 8.18 8.13 13.48
N ALA A 38 9.06 7.95 12.48
CA ALA A 38 8.78 8.37 11.11
C ALA A 38 7.56 7.66 10.52
N ALA A 39 7.39 6.36 10.80
CA ALA A 39 6.22 5.61 10.36
C ALA A 39 4.95 6.05 11.10
N ILE A 40 5.02 6.38 12.39
CA ILE A 40 3.88 6.93 13.14
C ILE A 40 3.46 8.29 12.58
N ASP A 41 4.41 9.16 12.26
CA ASP A 41 4.12 10.46 11.62
C ASP A 41 3.43 10.25 10.26
N PHE A 42 3.96 9.36 9.42
CA PHE A 42 3.33 8.99 8.15
C PHE A 42 1.91 8.42 8.32
N LEU A 43 1.72 7.53 9.30
CA LEU A 43 0.42 6.92 9.59
C LEU A 43 -0.60 7.93 10.10
N GLU A 44 -0.15 8.94 10.86
CA GLU A 44 -0.98 10.05 11.31
C GLU A 44 -1.40 10.97 10.17
N GLU A 45 -0.46 11.38 9.30
CA GLU A 45 -0.76 12.21 8.13
C GLU A 45 -1.79 11.54 7.20
N ASN A 46 -1.72 10.21 7.10
CA ASN A 46 -2.66 9.42 6.31
C ASN A 46 -3.95 9.06 7.09
N GLY A 47 -4.10 9.48 8.34
CA GLY A 47 -5.28 9.30 9.18
C GLY A 47 -5.52 7.87 9.67
N TYR A 48 -4.50 7.01 9.66
CA TYR A 48 -4.58 5.63 10.17
C TYR A 48 -4.37 5.55 11.69
N VAL A 49 -3.66 6.52 12.26
CA VAL A 49 -3.35 6.60 13.69
C VAL A 49 -3.60 8.03 14.17
N SER A 50 -4.06 8.20 15.40
CA SER A 50 -4.18 9.49 16.07
C SER A 50 -3.08 9.57 17.13
N THR A 51 -2.24 10.59 17.07
CA THR A 51 -1.16 10.74 18.05
C THR A 51 -1.49 11.80 19.08
N THR A 52 -1.14 11.52 20.34
CA THR A 52 -1.07 12.55 21.37
C THR A 52 0.39 12.91 21.54
N ARG A 53 0.74 14.18 21.30
CA ARG A 53 2.09 14.70 21.47
C ARG A 53 2.17 15.68 22.64
N GLY A 54 3.28 15.66 23.34
CA GLY A 54 3.58 16.57 24.45
C GLY A 54 4.04 17.95 24.00
N ARG A 55 4.37 18.79 24.98
CA ARG A 55 4.77 20.20 24.79
C ARG A 55 5.99 20.40 23.87
N TYR A 56 6.82 19.36 23.69
CA TYR A 56 8.01 19.37 22.82
C TYR A 56 7.88 18.47 21.58
N ARG A 57 6.65 18.21 21.10
CA ARG A 57 6.38 17.24 20.02
C ARG A 57 6.83 15.80 20.32
N SER A 58 7.21 15.49 21.56
CA SER A 58 7.48 14.12 21.99
C SER A 58 6.20 13.29 21.88
N LEU A 59 6.27 12.14 21.22
CA LEU A 59 5.17 11.19 21.14
C LEU A 59 4.82 10.71 22.56
N ILE A 60 3.58 10.91 23.00
CA ILE A 60 3.06 10.40 24.28
C ILE A 60 2.34 9.08 24.02
N SER A 61 1.42 9.09 23.05
CA SER A 61 0.69 7.90 22.64
C SER A 61 0.29 7.94 21.18
N ALA A 62 0.06 6.77 20.61
CA ALA A 62 -0.42 6.59 19.25
C ALA A 62 -1.56 5.57 19.28
N THR A 63 -2.78 6.00 18.96
CA THR A 63 -3.99 5.17 19.00
C THR A 63 -4.49 4.90 17.59
N LEU A 64 -4.86 3.65 17.34
CA LEU A 64 -5.40 3.24 16.04
C LEU A 64 -6.75 3.94 15.76
N THR A 65 -6.89 4.58 14.60
CA THR A 65 -8.18 5.16 14.18
C THR A 65 -9.09 4.10 13.57
N HIS A 66 -10.36 4.44 13.34
CA HIS A 66 -11.30 3.58 12.62
C HIS A 66 -10.78 3.16 11.23
N LYS A 67 -10.06 4.07 10.54
CA LYS A 67 -9.40 3.80 9.26
C LYS A 67 -8.18 2.89 9.41
N GLY A 68 -7.42 3.03 10.49
CA GLY A 68 -6.32 2.15 10.87
C GLY A 68 -6.76 0.71 11.12
N SER A 69 -7.85 0.54 11.87
CA SER A 69 -8.41 -0.78 12.21
C SER A 69 -8.94 -1.52 10.99
N HIS A 70 -9.62 -0.81 10.08
CA HIS A 70 -10.20 -1.40 8.87
C HIS A 70 -9.35 -1.16 7.61
N GLN A 71 -8.02 -1.24 7.73
CA GLN A 71 -7.09 -0.90 6.64
C GLN A 71 -7.40 -1.65 5.33
N LYS A 72 -7.73 -2.95 5.40
CA LYS A 72 -8.06 -3.78 4.23
C LYS A 72 -9.32 -3.29 3.51
N GLU A 73 -10.35 -2.92 4.28
CA GLU A 73 -11.62 -2.45 3.74
C GLU A 73 -11.47 -1.07 3.10
N PHE A 74 -10.81 -0.13 3.79
CA PHE A 74 -10.57 1.21 3.25
C PHE A 74 -9.68 1.19 2.00
N ASN A 75 -8.67 0.31 1.94
CA ASN A 75 -7.87 0.17 0.73
C ASN A 75 -8.70 -0.41 -0.42
N SER A 76 -9.62 -1.34 -0.15
CA SER A 76 -10.53 -1.86 -1.18
C SER A 76 -11.50 -0.78 -1.69
N ILE A 77 -12.00 0.09 -0.82
CA ILE A 77 -12.88 1.21 -1.18
C ILE A 77 -12.10 2.23 -2.01
N ALA A 78 -10.87 2.56 -1.62
CA ALA A 78 -10.00 3.47 -2.36
C ALA A 78 -9.66 2.92 -3.75
N LEU A 79 -9.33 1.63 -3.86
CA LEU A 79 -9.08 0.97 -5.13
C LEU A 79 -10.33 0.93 -6.01
N LYS A 80 -11.49 0.61 -5.45
CA LYS A 80 -12.77 0.64 -6.19
C LYS A 80 -13.05 2.04 -6.71
N ARG A 81 -12.86 3.08 -5.89
CA ARG A 81 -13.05 4.47 -6.28
C ARG A 81 -12.06 4.90 -7.36
N TYR A 82 -10.80 4.49 -7.26
CA TYR A 82 -9.79 4.75 -8.28
C TYR A 82 -10.13 4.07 -9.62
N LEU A 83 -10.50 2.79 -9.59
CA LEU A 83 -10.95 2.07 -10.77
C LEU A 83 -12.21 2.69 -11.38
N LEU A 84 -13.14 3.17 -10.56
CA LEU A 84 -14.34 3.88 -11.01
C LEU A 84 -14.06 5.28 -11.54
N ASP A 85 -12.96 5.93 -11.13
CA ASP A 85 -12.54 7.22 -11.67
C ASP A 85 -11.78 7.05 -13.01
N LYS A 86 -11.02 5.96 -13.12
CA LYS A 86 -10.12 5.66 -14.25
C LYS A 86 -10.62 4.56 -15.19
N TRP A 87 -11.89 4.18 -15.10
CA TRP A 87 -12.44 3.07 -15.91
C TRP A 87 -12.37 3.37 -17.41
N ILE A 88 -12.54 4.62 -17.82
CA ILE A 88 -12.45 5.05 -19.23
C ILE A 88 -11.01 4.90 -19.74
N ASP A 89 -10.04 5.37 -18.97
CA ASP A 89 -8.62 5.24 -19.30
C ASP A 89 -8.20 3.75 -19.40
N LEU A 90 -8.75 2.91 -18.52
CA LEU A 90 -8.53 1.46 -18.57
C LEU A 90 -9.15 0.82 -19.82
N LEU A 91 -10.36 1.22 -20.22
CA LEU A 91 -10.96 0.75 -21.46
C LEU A 91 -10.19 1.21 -22.69
N ALA A 92 -9.71 2.46 -22.71
CA ALA A 92 -8.88 2.98 -23.77
C ALA A 92 -7.56 2.18 -23.90
N LEU A 93 -6.95 1.83 -22.77
CA LEU A 93 -5.76 0.97 -22.75
C LEU A 93 -6.06 -0.41 -23.34
N ILE A 94 -7.18 -1.04 -22.98
CA ILE A 94 -7.57 -2.35 -23.52
C ILE A 94 -7.79 -2.27 -25.03
N ILE A 95 -8.54 -1.28 -25.51
CA ILE A 95 -8.80 -1.08 -26.94
C ILE A 95 -7.48 -0.84 -27.69
N SER A 96 -6.57 -0.05 -27.13
CA SER A 96 -5.24 0.19 -27.70
C SER A 96 -4.42 -1.10 -27.81
N VAL A 97 -4.40 -1.92 -26.75
CA VAL A 97 -3.71 -3.23 -26.77
C VAL A 97 -4.34 -4.17 -27.80
N LEU A 98 -5.67 -4.22 -27.88
CA LEU A 98 -6.37 -5.05 -28.88
C LEU A 98 -6.09 -4.58 -30.31
N ALA A 99 -6.09 -3.27 -30.55
CA ALA A 99 -5.75 -2.68 -31.84
C ALA A 99 -4.29 -2.99 -32.22
N PHE A 100 -3.37 -2.89 -31.26
CA PHE A 100 -1.96 -3.23 -31.46
C PHE A 100 -1.78 -4.71 -31.80
N VAL A 101 -2.35 -5.62 -31.00
CA VAL A 101 -2.28 -7.06 -31.25
C VAL A 101 -2.95 -7.43 -32.58
N GLY A 102 -4.08 -6.79 -32.91
CA GLY A 102 -4.76 -6.97 -34.19
C GLY A 102 -3.93 -6.52 -35.39
N ALA A 103 -3.32 -5.34 -35.31
CA ALA A 103 -2.48 -4.78 -36.37
C ALA A 103 -1.23 -5.63 -36.63
N TYR A 104 -0.57 -6.11 -35.57
CA TYR A 104 0.69 -6.85 -35.67
C TYR A 104 0.51 -8.37 -35.59
N ARG A 105 -0.72 -8.89 -35.72
CA ARG A 105 -1.04 -10.31 -35.56
C ARG A 105 -0.15 -11.22 -36.41
N HIS A 106 0.09 -10.83 -37.66
CA HIS A 106 0.92 -11.61 -38.60
C HIS A 106 2.41 -11.59 -38.22
N GLU A 107 2.96 -10.41 -37.92
CA GLU A 107 4.36 -10.26 -37.53
C GLU A 107 4.68 -10.92 -36.19
N ILE A 108 3.79 -10.77 -35.19
CA ILE A 108 3.90 -11.42 -33.88
C ILE A 108 3.89 -12.94 -34.06
N SER A 109 2.99 -13.47 -34.90
CA SER A 109 2.92 -14.92 -35.15
C SER A 109 4.16 -15.47 -35.85
N ALA A 110 4.79 -14.67 -36.72
CA ALA A 110 6.03 -15.04 -37.40
C ALA A 110 7.22 -15.07 -36.42
N ILE A 111 7.32 -14.05 -35.55
CA ILE A 111 8.36 -14.00 -34.50
C ILE A 111 8.18 -15.15 -33.51
N LEU A 112 6.95 -15.44 -33.07
CA LEU A 112 6.67 -16.56 -32.16
C LEU A 112 7.08 -17.91 -32.74
N ARG A 113 6.84 -18.13 -34.04
CA ARG A 113 7.27 -19.34 -34.74
C ARG A 113 8.80 -19.45 -34.81
N LEU A 114 9.49 -18.36 -35.12
CA LEU A 114 10.95 -18.32 -35.15
C LEU A 114 11.57 -18.58 -33.78
N VAL A 115 11.03 -17.98 -32.72
CA VAL A 115 11.47 -18.21 -31.34
C VAL A 115 11.24 -19.66 -30.92
N MET A 116 10.08 -20.23 -31.26
CA MET A 116 9.76 -21.62 -30.94
C MET A 116 10.67 -22.62 -31.68
N GLN A 117 11.02 -22.33 -32.94
CA GLN A 117 11.99 -23.13 -33.70
C GLN A 117 13.42 -23.03 -33.12
N ALA A 118 13.81 -21.86 -32.60
CA ALA A 118 15.11 -21.67 -31.96
C ALA A 118 15.23 -22.35 -30.59
N LEU A 119 14.11 -22.51 -29.86
CA LEU A 119 14.05 -23.18 -28.55
C LEU A 119 13.99 -24.71 -28.64
N ILE A 120 13.54 -25.26 -29.76
CA ILE A 120 13.39 -26.71 -29.99
C ILE A 120 14.69 -27.32 -30.57
N LYS A 121 15.68 -26.49 -30.91
CA LYS A 121 16.98 -26.91 -31.46
C LYS A 121 18.04 -26.93 -30.36
#